data_AF-A0A3B9LWZ2-F1
#
_entry.id   AF-A0A3B9LWZ2-F1
#
_cell.length_a   1.000
_cell.length_b   1.000
_cell.length_c   1.000
_cell.angle_alpha   90.00
_cell.angle_beta   90.00
_cell.angle_gamma   90.00
#
_symmetry.space_group_name_H-M   'P 1'
#
loop_
_entity.id
_entity.type
_entity.pdbx_description
1 polymer ?
#
loop_
_entity_poly.entity_id
_entity_poly.type
_entity_poly.pdbx_seq_one_letter_code
_entity_poly.pdbx_strand_id
1 'polypeptide(L)' 'MSGQARALTDSLSYDIATTATSLSFDEAFTLHHRAVFRTACAVVRDAALAEDVTQEVFLRLYRNLDSTP' A
#
# COMPACT_ATOMS: atom_id res chain seq x y z
N MET A 1 -22.68 -22.25 -11.26
CA MET A 1 -22.58 -22.08 -9.79
C MET A 1 -21.27 -21.36 -9.43
N SER A 2 -21.06 -20.12 -9.91
CA SER A 2 -19.78 -19.40 -9.70
C SER A 2 -19.93 -17.88 -9.52
N GLY A 3 -21.13 -17.31 -9.67
CA GLY A 3 -21.36 -15.88 -9.49
C GLY A 3 -21.40 -15.45 -8.02
N GLN A 4 -21.93 -16.29 -7.12
CA GLN A 4 -22.01 -15.97 -5.70
C GLN A 4 -20.63 -15.93 -5.02
N ALA A 5 -19.72 -16.84 -5.38
CA ALA A 5 -18.36 -16.85 -4.81
C ALA A 5 -17.58 -15.56 -5.13
N ARG A 6 -17.75 -15.01 -6.33
CA ARG A 6 -17.06 -13.78 -6.77
C ARG A 6 -17.63 -12.51 -6.14
N ALA A 7 -18.96 -12.45 -5.97
CA ALA A 7 -19.61 -11.35 -5.27
C ALA A 7 -19.20 -11.28 -3.78
N LEU A 8 -18.99 -12.43 -3.14
CA LEU A 8 -18.52 -12.51 -1.76
C LEU A 8 -17.06 -12.05 -1.61
N THR A 9 -16.18 -12.39 -2.56
CA THR A 9 -14.78 -11.91 -2.54
C THR A 9 -14.68 -10.41 -2.80
N ASP A 10 -15.49 -9.86 -3.71
CA ASP A 10 -15.48 -8.43 -4.00
C ASP A 10 -16.09 -7.61 -2.83
N SER A 11 -17.15 -8.11 -2.20
CA SER A 11 -17.76 -7.47 -1.02
C SER A 11 -16.83 -7.49 0.20
N LEU A 12 -16.11 -8.60 0.44
CA LEU A 12 -15.12 -8.68 1.52
C LEU A 12 -13.94 -7.73 1.28
N SER A 13 -13.54 -7.54 0.01
CA SER A 13 -12.48 -6.59 -0.35
C SER A 13 -12.91 -5.13 -0.18
N TYR A 14 -14.21 -4.82 -0.30
CA TYR A 14 -14.77 -3.49 -0.07
C TYR A 14 -14.91 -3.17 1.43
N ASP A 15 -15.30 -4.16 2.24
CA ASP A 15 -15.45 -3.99 3.69
C ASP A 15 -14.10 -3.83 4.40
N ILE A 16 -13.05 -4.52 3.94
CA ILE A 16 -11.66 -4.31 4.42
C ILE A 16 -11.17 -2.89 4.11
N ALA A 17 -11.60 -2.30 3.00
CA ALA A 17 -11.24 -0.92 2.65
C ALA A 17 -11.96 0.13 3.53
N THR A 18 -13.14 -0.19 4.07
CA THR A 18 -14.00 0.73 4.82
C THR A 18 -13.82 0.64 6.34
N THR A 19 -13.27 -0.47 6.84
CA THR A 19 -12.78 -0.61 8.23
C THR A 19 -11.25 -0.66 8.27
N ALA A 20 -10.60 0.18 7.48
CA ALA A 20 -9.19 0.46 7.66
C ALA A 20 -9.01 1.18 9.00
N THR A 21 -8.89 0.41 10.07
CA THR A 21 -8.18 0.85 11.27
C THR A 21 -6.91 1.50 10.76
N SER A 22 -6.67 2.77 11.08
CA SER A 22 -5.50 3.51 10.62
C SER A 22 -4.27 2.66 10.87
N LEU A 23 -3.72 2.06 9.79
CA LEU A 23 -2.56 1.18 9.90
C LEU A 23 -1.44 2.02 10.49
N SER A 24 -0.80 1.51 11.54
CA SER A 24 0.39 2.17 12.07
C SER A 24 1.46 2.25 10.98
N PHE A 25 2.32 3.26 11.06
CA PHE A 25 3.39 3.41 10.08
C PHE A 25 4.24 2.15 9.95
N ASP A 26 4.63 1.54 11.07
CA ASP A 26 5.47 0.34 11.09
C ASP A 26 4.81 -0.85 10.39
N GLU A 27 3.49 -0.98 10.54
CA GLU A 27 2.72 -2.03 9.87
C GLU A 27 2.63 -1.77 8.36
N ALA A 28 2.34 -0.53 7.97
CA ALA A 28 2.32 -0.13 6.56
C ALA A 28 3.69 -0.30 5.90
N PHE A 29 4.78 0.06 6.59
CA PHE A 29 6.14 -0.13 6.12
C PHE A 29 6.47 -1.61 5.94
N THR A 30 6.24 -2.42 6.98
CA THR A 30 6.53 -3.86 6.96
C THR A 30 5.74 -4.57 5.86
N LEU A 31 4.46 -4.23 5.67
CA LEU A 31 3.60 -4.88 4.70
C LEU A 31 3.90 -4.45 3.26
N HIS A 32 4.22 -3.18 3.03
CA HIS A 32 4.24 -2.61 1.68
C HIS A 32 5.63 -2.26 1.12
N HIS A 33 6.68 -2.22 1.93
CA HIS A 33 8.02 -1.80 1.49
C HIS A 33 8.47 -2.52 0.21
N ARG A 34 8.40 -3.85 0.20
CA ARG A 34 8.82 -4.67 -0.96
C ARG A 34 7.96 -4.40 -2.21
N ALA A 35 6.66 -4.16 -2.04
CA ALA A 35 5.76 -3.89 -3.17
C ALA A 35 6.05 -2.51 -3.78
N VAL A 36 6.27 -1.50 -2.93
CA VAL A 36 6.65 -0.14 -3.35
C VAL A 36 7.99 -0.18 -4.08
N PHE A 37 9.02 -0.81 -3.49
CA PHE A 37 10.34 -0.92 -4.12
C PHE A 37 10.30 -1.63 -5.47
N ARG A 38 9.56 -2.75 -5.58
CA ARG A 38 9.42 -3.45 -6.87
C ARG A 38 8.72 -2.61 -7.92
N THR A 39 7.71 -1.84 -7.51
CA THR A 39 6.99 -0.92 -8.40
C THR A 39 7.91 0.22 -8.85
N ALA A 40 8.66 0.81 -7.93
CA ALA A 40 9.66 1.84 -8.24
C ALA A 40 10.70 1.29 -9.21
N CYS A 41 11.28 0.11 -8.95
CA CYS A 41 12.20 -0.57 -9.86
C CYS A 41 11.63 -0.76 -11.28
N ALA A 42 10.34 -1.10 -11.39
CA ALA A 42 9.70 -1.30 -12.68
C ALA A 42 9.56 0.01 -13.47
N VAL A 43 9.36 1.14 -12.78
CA VAL A 43 9.17 2.46 -13.37
C VAL A 43 10.51 3.12 -13.70
N VAL A 44 11.41 3.22 -12.72
CA VAL A 44 12.66 3.99 -12.86
C VAL A 44 13.80 3.20 -13.50
N ARG A 45 13.71 1.85 -13.50
CA ARG A 45 14.72 0.95 -14.09
C ARG A 45 16.15 1.12 -13.52
N ASP A 46 16.26 1.70 -12.34
CA ASP A 46 17.47 1.92 -11.57
C ASP A 46 17.21 1.57 -10.10
N ALA A 47 18.00 0.68 -9.52
CA ALA A 47 17.77 0.18 -8.17
C ALA A 47 18.10 1.21 -7.07
N ALA A 48 19.11 2.05 -7.28
CA ALA A 48 19.46 3.09 -6.31
C ALA A 48 18.39 4.19 -6.29
N LEU A 49 17.95 4.64 -7.47
CA LEU A 49 16.87 5.61 -7.57
C LEU A 49 15.54 5.03 -7.07
N ALA A 50 15.28 3.73 -7.28
CA ALA A 50 14.08 3.08 -6.75
C ALA A 50 14.06 3.02 -5.21
N GLU A 51 15.22 2.86 -4.59
CA GLU A 51 15.37 2.91 -3.13
C GLU A 51 15.06 4.32 -2.61
N ASP A 52 15.64 5.36 -3.21
CA ASP A 52 15.37 6.76 -2.84
C ASP A 52 13.87 7.11 -2.97
N VAL A 53 13.23 6.68 -4.06
CA VAL A 53 11.79 6.86 -4.27
C VAL A 53 10.97 6.13 -3.21
N THR A 54 11.36 4.90 -2.87
CA THR A 54 10.67 4.11 -1.85
C THR A 54 10.76 4.80 -0.49
N GLN A 55 11.95 5.28 -0.12
CA GLN A 55 12.16 6.03 1.12
C GLN A 55 11.33 7.31 1.15
N GLU A 56 11.33 8.11 0.07
CA GLU A 56 10.53 9.34 -0.01
C GLU A 56 9.02 9.07 0.09
N VAL A 57 8.52 7.97 -0.48
CA VAL A 57 7.11 7.55 -0.34
C VAL A 57 6.76 7.32 1.13
N PHE A 58 7.58 6.57 1.87
CA PHE A 58 7.32 6.30 3.27
C PHE A 58 7.54 7.54 4.17
N LEU A 59 8.50 8.41 3.84
CA LEU A 59 8.63 9.71 4.54
C LEU A 59 7.39 10.58 4.36
N ARG A 60 6.81 10.61 3.16
CA ARG A 60 5.55 11.33 2.91
C ARG A 60 4.38 10.69 3.62
N LEU A 61 4.30 9.37 3.63
CA LEU A 61 3.28 8.65 4.39
C LEU A 61 3.36 9.03 5.87
N TYR A 62 4.56 8.95 6.47
CA TYR A 62 4.78 9.28 7.87
C TYR A 62 4.36 10.71 8.22
N ARG A 63 4.72 11.68 7.37
CA ARG A 63 4.37 13.11 7.58
C ARG A 63 2.86 13.39 7.47
N ASN A 64 2.09 12.47 6.87
CA ASN A 64 0.66 12.66 6.61
C ASN A 64 -0.22 11.63 7.31
N LEU A 65 0.30 10.87 8.29
CA LEU A 65 -0.48 9.86 9.02
C LEU A 65 -1.73 10.43 9.69
N ASP A 66 -1.64 11.66 10.20
CA ASP A 66 -2.72 12.36 10.90
C ASP A 66 -3.38 13.45 10.02
N SER A 67 -2.92 13.61 8.78
CA SER A 67 -3.52 14.56 7.85
C SER A 67 -4.84 13.97 7.33
N THR A 68 -5.97 14.47 7.81
CA THR A 68 -7.28 14.16 7.21
C THR A 68 -7.30 14.65 5.75
N PRO A 69 -7.78 13.82 4.80
CA PRO A 69 -7.91 14.20 3.39
C PRO A 69 -8.88 15.37 3.17
#